data_AF-A0A1C1CDM4-F1
#
_entry.id   AF-A0A1C1CDM4-F1
#
_cell.length_a   1.000
_cell.length_b   1.000
_cell.length_c   1.000
_cell.angle_alpha   90.00
_cell.angle_beta   90.00
_cell.angle_gamma   90.00
#
_symmetry.space_group_name_H-M   'P 1'
#
loop_
_entity.id
_entity.type
_entity.pdbx_description
1 polymer ?
#
loop_
_entity_poly.entity_id
_entity_poly.type
_entity_poly.pdbx_seq_one_letter_code
_entity_poly.pdbx_strand_id
1 'polypeptide(L)'
;MAPIAAILCGREPKMAQAMIKNLAPKIEAVSEIPALLRGETTAPSSGLGANAEGSARSDVSLIIIGGGYPKDDVQAIKEAADAVKPLPLFCADVSKTAGSGPPPPDMIKKRIIDSIEKEEKGEGEWAPGVYMY
;
A
#
# COMPACT_ATOMS: atom_id res chain seq x y z
N MET A 1 -6.18 -5.65 -17.44
CA MET A 1 -6.54 -4.73 -16.34
C MET A 1 -5.54 -3.59 -16.31
N ALA A 2 -5.99 -2.38 -16.03
CA ALA A 2 -5.11 -1.24 -15.79
C ALA A 2 -4.30 -1.47 -14.49
N PRO A 3 -3.11 -0.84 -14.34
CA PRO A 3 -2.38 -0.85 -13.07
C PRO A 3 -3.24 -0.30 -11.94
N ILE A 4 -3.30 -1.01 -10.81
CA ILE A 4 -4.03 -0.56 -9.63
C ILE A 4 -3.18 0.52 -8.94
N ALA A 5 -3.70 1.72 -8.71
CA ALA A 5 -3.02 2.67 -7.84
C ALA A 5 -3.18 2.23 -6.38
N ALA A 6 -2.05 2.15 -5.69
CA ALA A 6 -2.02 1.89 -4.27
C ALA A 6 -1.12 2.87 -3.55
N ILE A 7 -1.49 3.25 -2.34
CA ILE A 7 -0.52 3.86 -1.42
C ILE A 7 0.33 2.74 -0.82
N LEU A 8 1.66 2.89 -0.83
CA LEU A 8 2.57 1.95 -0.17
C LEU A 8 3.21 2.60 1.04
N CYS A 9 2.82 2.14 2.23
CA CYS A 9 3.41 2.53 3.50
C CYS A 9 4.51 1.54 3.90
N GLY A 10 5.78 1.91 3.64
CA GLY A 10 6.96 1.15 4.07
C GLY A 10 7.89 2.02 4.92
N ARG A 11 8.23 1.58 6.14
CA ARG A 11 9.18 2.31 7.01
C ARG A 11 10.63 2.18 6.57
N GLU A 12 11.01 1.06 5.96
CA GLU A 12 12.38 0.84 5.49
C GLU A 12 12.49 1.24 4.01
N PRO A 13 13.28 2.28 3.66
CA PRO A 13 13.33 2.79 2.28
C PRO A 13 13.80 1.75 1.26
N LYS A 14 14.75 0.87 1.63
CA LYS A 14 15.25 -0.20 0.76
C LYS A 14 14.16 -1.22 0.43
N MET A 15 13.37 -1.62 1.44
CA MET A 15 12.24 -2.52 1.25
C MET A 15 11.11 -1.85 0.48
N ALA A 16 10.80 -0.59 0.78
CA ALA A 16 9.81 0.18 0.03
C ALA A 16 10.19 0.23 -1.46
N GLN A 17 11.44 0.59 -1.78
CA GLN A 17 11.92 0.62 -3.17
C GLN A 17 11.85 -0.75 -3.84
N ALA A 18 12.22 -1.83 -3.14
CA ALA A 18 12.11 -3.19 -3.66
C ALA A 18 10.66 -3.57 -3.95
N MET A 19 9.72 -3.22 -3.07
CA MET A 19 8.29 -3.47 -3.26
C MET A 19 7.72 -2.66 -4.43
N ILE A 20 8.05 -1.37 -4.56
CA ILE A 20 7.60 -0.55 -5.70
C ILE A 20 8.00 -1.23 -7.01
N LYS A 21 9.26 -1.67 -7.13
CA LYS A 21 9.75 -2.38 -8.32
C LYS A 21 9.06 -3.72 -8.53
N ASN A 22 8.86 -4.48 -7.46
CA ASN A 22 8.29 -5.82 -7.55
C ASN A 22 6.79 -5.82 -7.82
N LEU A 23 6.07 -4.81 -7.35
CA LEU A 23 4.63 -4.70 -7.56
C LEU A 23 4.29 -4.09 -8.94
N ALA A 24 5.19 -3.31 -9.53
CA ALA A 24 5.04 -2.86 -10.91
C ALA A 24 5.08 -4.04 -11.91
N PRO A 25 4.33 -3.97 -13.04
CA PRO A 25 3.39 -2.91 -13.40
C PRO A 25 1.99 -3.11 -12.81
N LYS A 26 1.75 -4.14 -11.99
CA LYS A 26 0.40 -4.45 -11.47
C LYS A 26 -0.10 -3.38 -10.49
N ILE A 27 0.78 -2.85 -9.66
CA ILE A 27 0.46 -1.84 -8.66
C ILE A 27 1.45 -0.68 -8.76
N GLU A 28 0.93 0.53 -8.76
CA GLU A 28 1.70 1.76 -8.74
C GLU A 28 1.63 2.39 -7.35
N ALA A 29 2.79 2.48 -6.70
CA ALA A 29 2.90 2.88 -5.31
C ALA A 29 3.07 4.39 -5.14
N VAL A 30 2.29 5.00 -4.26
CA VAL A 30 2.37 6.42 -3.87
C VAL A 30 2.47 6.59 -2.34
N SER A 31 2.86 7.76 -1.83
CA SER A 31 2.96 8.04 -0.37
C SER A 31 2.63 9.49 0.01
N GLU A 32 2.32 9.77 1.29
CA GLU A 32 1.78 11.03 1.87
C GLU A 32 0.22 11.13 1.93
N ILE A 33 -0.39 10.30 2.78
CA ILE A 33 -1.81 10.41 3.19
C ILE A 33 -1.94 11.62 4.14
N PRO A 34 -2.96 12.50 4.05
CA PRO A 34 -4.18 12.44 3.22
C PRO A 34 -4.11 13.25 1.91
N ALA A 35 -3.05 14.02 1.70
CA ALA A 35 -2.93 14.97 0.59
C ALA A 35 -3.15 14.28 -0.77
N LEU A 36 -2.53 13.11 -0.99
CA LEU A 36 -2.73 12.34 -2.21
C LEU A 36 -4.17 11.90 -2.44
N LEU A 37 -4.87 11.45 -1.39
CA LEU A 37 -6.27 11.02 -1.53
C LEU A 37 -7.18 12.19 -1.89
N ARG A 38 -6.81 13.41 -1.54
CA ARG A 38 -7.50 14.64 -1.96
C ARG A 38 -7.13 15.08 -3.39
N GLY A 39 -6.23 14.36 -4.06
CA GLY A 39 -5.70 14.74 -5.37
C GLY A 39 -4.66 15.87 -5.31
N GLU A 40 -4.11 16.17 -4.14
CA GLU A 40 -3.05 17.17 -3.99
C GLU A 40 -1.70 16.57 -4.42
N THR A 41 -0.93 17.32 -5.21
CA THR A 41 0.43 16.94 -5.56
C THR A 41 1.34 17.14 -4.36
N THR A 42 1.80 16.04 -3.75
CA THR A 42 2.80 16.07 -2.69
C THR A 42 3.98 15.21 -3.08
N ALA A 43 5.18 15.78 -2.99
CA ALA A 43 6.40 15.01 -3.13
C ALA A 43 6.60 14.21 -1.84
N PRO A 44 6.79 12.88 -1.93
CA PRO A 44 6.99 12.09 -0.75
C PRO A 44 8.34 12.41 -0.12
N SER A 45 8.38 12.53 1.20
CA SER A 45 9.59 12.82 1.96
C SER A 45 10.73 11.83 1.71
N SER A 46 10.39 10.60 1.31
CA SER A 46 11.36 9.55 0.92
C SER A 46 11.92 9.68 -0.50
N GLY A 47 11.31 10.50 -1.36
CA GLY A 47 11.59 10.54 -2.80
C GLY A 47 11.17 9.26 -3.54
N LEU A 48 10.35 8.38 -2.94
CA LEU A 48 9.93 7.11 -3.53
C LEU A 48 8.43 7.11 -3.86
N GLY A 49 8.10 6.52 -5.01
CA GLY A 49 6.73 6.37 -5.51
C GLY A 49 6.45 7.25 -6.73
N ALA A 50 5.33 7.00 -7.42
CA ALA A 50 5.00 7.71 -8.66
C ALA A 50 4.73 9.21 -8.46
N ASN A 51 4.27 9.60 -7.26
CA ASN A 51 4.08 11.01 -6.91
C ASN A 51 5.39 11.78 -6.67
N ALA A 52 6.53 11.08 -6.55
CA ALA A 52 7.85 11.74 -6.50
C ALA A 52 8.16 12.51 -7.79
N GLU A 53 7.57 12.12 -8.92
CA GLU A 53 7.69 12.81 -10.20
C GLU A 53 6.64 13.92 -10.39
N GLY A 54 5.85 14.24 -9.34
CA GLY A 54 4.81 15.26 -9.40
C GLY A 54 3.45 14.76 -9.93
N SER A 55 3.28 13.45 -10.08
CA SER A 55 2.01 12.85 -10.48
C SER A 55 1.03 12.81 -9.29
N ALA A 56 0.08 13.74 -9.26
CA ALA A 56 -1.08 13.62 -8.39
C ALA A 56 -2.04 12.56 -8.95
N ARG A 57 -2.57 11.70 -8.09
CA ARG A 57 -3.51 10.64 -8.47
C ARG A 57 -4.68 10.58 -7.49
N SER A 58 -5.88 10.81 -8.00
CA SER A 58 -7.14 10.71 -7.26
C SER A 58 -7.79 9.33 -7.36
N ASP A 59 -7.21 8.42 -8.14
CA ASP A 59 -7.73 7.09 -8.46
C ASP A 59 -7.07 5.98 -7.61
N VAL A 60 -6.58 6.33 -6.43
CA VAL A 60 -6.09 5.34 -5.46
C VAL A 60 -7.24 4.45 -4.99
N SER A 61 -7.07 3.14 -5.17
CA SER A 61 -8.09 2.13 -4.84
C SER A 61 -7.80 1.37 -3.56
N LEU A 62 -6.54 1.33 -3.10
CA LEU A 62 -6.17 0.59 -1.90
C LEU A 62 -4.89 1.13 -1.23
N ILE A 63 -4.66 0.71 0.00
CA ILE A 63 -3.47 1.04 0.79
C ILE A 63 -2.76 -0.25 1.20
N ILE A 64 -1.45 -0.33 1.01
CA ILE A 64 -0.60 -1.45 1.40
C ILE A 64 0.32 -0.98 2.53
N ILE A 65 0.27 -1.65 3.68
CA ILE A 65 1.03 -1.31 4.88
C ILE A 65 1.98 -2.45 5.23
N GLY A 66 3.28 -2.17 5.24
CA GLY A 66 4.30 -3.13 5.63
C GLY A 66 4.31 -3.43 7.13
N GLY A 67 4.96 -4.53 7.54
CA GLY A 67 4.95 -5.00 8.94
C GLY A 67 5.73 -4.14 9.94
N GLY A 68 6.35 -3.04 9.49
CA GLY A 68 7.08 -2.11 10.36
C GLY A 68 6.19 -1.12 11.12
N TYR A 69 4.87 -1.13 10.88
CA TYR A 69 3.93 -0.21 11.50
C TYR A 69 3.24 -0.89 12.70
N PRO A 70 3.31 -0.30 13.92
CA PRO A 70 2.52 -0.76 15.05
C PRO A 70 1.03 -0.56 14.78
N LYS A 71 0.17 -1.28 15.53
CA LYS A 71 -1.30 -1.24 15.35
C LYS A 71 -1.87 0.17 15.46
N ASP A 72 -1.32 0.98 16.37
CA ASP A 72 -1.78 2.36 16.57
C ASP A 72 -1.51 3.23 15.33
N ASP A 73 -0.37 3.03 14.66
CA ASP A 73 -0.06 3.73 13.41
C ASP A 73 -0.95 3.25 12.25
N VAL A 74 -1.24 1.94 12.19
CA VAL A 74 -2.17 1.38 11.19
C VAL A 74 -3.56 2.00 11.35
N GLN A 75 -4.01 2.15 12.60
CA GLN A 75 -5.29 2.79 12.90
C GLN A 75 -5.27 4.28 12.51
N ALA A 76 -4.18 5.01 12.79
CA ALA A 76 -4.05 6.40 12.36
C ALA A 76 -4.06 6.56 10.83
N ILE A 77 -3.39 5.65 10.11
CA ILE A 77 -3.42 5.60 8.64
C ILE A 77 -4.85 5.35 8.14
N LYS A 78 -5.56 4.41 8.77
CA LYS A 78 -6.96 4.11 8.44
C LYS A 78 -7.85 5.33 8.61
N GLU A 79 -7.75 6.01 9.75
CA GLU A 79 -8.55 7.20 10.05
C GLU A 79 -8.25 8.35 9.08
N ALA A 80 -6.98 8.57 8.76
CA ALA A 80 -6.58 9.58 7.78
C ALA A 80 -7.11 9.26 6.37
N ALA A 81 -7.16 7.98 5.99
CA ALA A 81 -7.75 7.55 4.73
C ALA A 81 -9.27 7.72 4.72
N ASP A 82 -9.95 7.20 5.75
CA ASP A 82 -11.41 7.26 5.90
C ASP A 82 -11.93 8.72 5.92
N ALA A 83 -11.14 9.66 6.44
CA ALA A 83 -11.47 11.09 6.45
C ALA A 83 -11.57 11.69 5.03
N VAL A 84 -11.02 11.03 4.02
CA VAL A 84 -11.11 11.44 2.61
C VAL A 84 -12.01 10.50 1.82
N LYS A 85 -11.68 9.20 1.84
CA LYS A 85 -12.43 8.13 1.17
C LYS A 85 -12.14 6.81 1.89
N PRO A 86 -13.16 6.05 2.32
CA PRO A 86 -12.95 4.71 2.86
C PRO A 86 -12.29 3.80 1.82
N LEU A 87 -11.13 3.23 2.18
CA LEU A 87 -10.34 2.35 1.31
C LEU A 87 -10.04 1.02 2.01
N PRO A 88 -9.82 -0.07 1.26
CA PRO A 88 -9.20 -1.28 1.80
C PRO A 88 -7.75 -1.03 2.20
N LEU A 89 -7.39 -1.48 3.40
CA LEU A 89 -6.03 -1.49 3.92
C LEU A 89 -5.53 -2.93 3.96
N PHE A 90 -4.52 -3.25 3.17
CA PHE A 90 -3.81 -4.51 3.21
C PHE A 90 -2.59 -4.36 4.12
N CYS A 91 -2.60 -5.03 5.27
CA CYS A 91 -1.54 -4.93 6.28
C CYS A 91 -0.74 -6.23 6.35
N ALA A 92 0.58 -6.13 6.42
CA ALA A 92 1.43 -7.31 6.54
C ALA A 92 1.15 -8.06 7.85
N ASP A 93 0.89 -9.35 7.74
CA ASP A 93 0.78 -10.23 8.89
C ASP A 93 2.18 -10.64 9.38
N VAL A 94 2.69 -9.89 10.36
CA VAL A 94 3.99 -10.18 10.99
C VAL A 94 4.00 -11.51 11.75
N SER A 95 2.85 -12.12 12.05
CA SER A 95 2.83 -13.47 12.64
C SER A 95 3.23 -14.56 11.61
N LYS A 96 3.13 -14.26 10.30
CA LYS A 96 3.51 -15.17 9.21
C LYS A 96 5.00 -15.14 8.87
N THR A 97 5.83 -14.37 9.59
CA THR A 97 7.29 -14.42 9.41
C THR A 97 7.87 -15.59 10.21
N ALA A 98 7.68 -16.80 9.71
CA ALA A 98 8.12 -18.05 10.37
C ALA A 98 9.64 -18.33 10.21
N GLY A 99 10.49 -17.31 10.11
CA GLY A 99 11.93 -17.47 9.87
C GLY A 99 12.76 -16.39 10.53
N SER A 100 14.08 -16.61 10.63
CA SER A 100 15.05 -15.73 11.30
C SER A 100 15.37 -14.42 10.57
N GLY A 101 14.53 -14.01 9.61
CA GLY A 101 14.74 -12.80 8.84
C GLY A 101 13.46 -12.31 8.16
N PRO A 102 13.47 -11.06 7.66
CA PRO A 102 12.37 -10.55 6.86
C PRO A 102 12.14 -11.46 5.65
N PRO A 103 10.88 -11.81 5.32
CA PRO A 103 10.60 -12.65 4.17
C PRO A 103 11.17 -12.05 2.89
N PRO A 104 11.58 -12.87 1.91
CA PRO A 104 12.04 -12.37 0.62
C PRO A 104 10.98 -11.46 -0.02
N PRO A 105 11.38 -10.36 -0.70
CA PRO A 105 10.44 -9.44 -1.34
C PRO A 105 9.44 -10.13 -2.28
N ASP A 106 9.85 -11.19 -2.99
CA ASP A 106 8.96 -11.97 -3.88
C ASP A 106 7.85 -12.71 -3.14
N MET A 107 8.15 -13.21 -1.93
CA MET A 107 7.14 -13.88 -1.10
C MET A 107 6.11 -12.86 -0.60
N ILE A 108 6.56 -11.67 -0.22
CA ILE A 108 5.67 -10.59 0.23
C ILE A 108 4.82 -10.09 -0.94
N LYS A 109 5.42 -9.87 -2.11
CA LYS A 109 4.69 -9.57 -3.35
C LYS A 109 3.57 -10.58 -3.58
N LYS A 110 3.88 -11.87 -3.50
CA LYS A 110 2.89 -12.94 -3.69
C LYS A 110 1.76 -12.85 -2.66
N ARG A 111 2.06 -12.66 -1.38
CA ARG A 111 1.04 -12.50 -0.33
C ARG A 111 0.13 -11.29 -0.59
N ILE A 112 0.72 -10.16 -0.97
CA ILE A 112 -0.03 -8.93 -1.30
C ILE A 112 -0.98 -9.21 -2.47
N ILE A 113 -0.45 -9.73 -3.58
CA ILE A 113 -1.25 -9.99 -4.79
C ILE A 113 -2.34 -11.02 -4.51
N ASP A 114 -1.99 -12.15 -3.89
CA ASP A 114 -2.95 -13.21 -3.56
C ASP A 114 -4.06 -12.66 -2.63
N SER A 115 -3.73 -11.77 -1.69
CA SER A 115 -4.72 -11.13 -0.81
C SER A 115 -5.60 -10.11 -1.55
N ILE A 116 -5.03 -9.31 -2.44
CA ILE A 116 -5.78 -8.33 -3.23
C ILE A 116 -6.75 -9.04 -4.17
N GLU A 117 -6.28 -10.05 -4.91
CA GLU A 117 -7.10 -10.85 -5.83
C GLU A 117 -8.19 -11.63 -5.06
N LYS A 118 -7.90 -12.11 -3.85
CA LYS A 118 -8.88 -12.82 -3.00
C LYS A 118 -10.01 -11.93 -2.50
N GLU A 119 -9.73 -10.67 -2.17
CA GLU A 119 -10.70 -9.75 -1.59
C GLU A 119 -11.37 -8.85 -2.65
N GLU A 120 -10.98 -8.97 -3.92
CA GLU A 120 -11.58 -8.25 -5.04
C GLU A 120 -13.02 -8.75 -5.28
N LYS A 121 -13.98 -7.84 -5.29
CA LYS A 121 -15.40 -8.13 -5.53
C LYS A 121 -15.75 -8.23 -7.01
N GLY A 122 -14.82 -7.86 -7.88
CA GLY A 122 -14.99 -7.67 -9.31
C GLY A 122 -14.64 -6.24 -9.72
N GLU A 123 -14.21 -6.08 -10.97
CA GLU A 123 -13.97 -4.77 -11.63
C GLU A 123 -12.96 -3.84 -10.92
N GLY A 124 -12.04 -4.37 -10.11
CA GLY A 124 -11.10 -3.54 -9.34
C GLY A 124 -11.76 -2.84 -8.15
N GLU A 125 -12.81 -3.42 -7.57
CA GLU A 125 -13.44 -2.94 -6.35
C GLU A 125 -13.16 -3.87 -5.15
N TRP A 126 -12.97 -3.24 -3.99
CA TRP A 126 -12.74 -3.90 -2.70
C TRP A 126 -13.63 -3.26 -1.64
N ALA A 127 -14.06 -4.04 -0.65
CA ALA A 127 -14.74 -3.43 0.50
C ALA A 127 -13.73 -2.60 1.33
N PRO A 128 -14.13 -1.44 1.85
CA PRO A 128 -13.36 -0.78 2.90
C PRO A 128 -13.20 -1.72 4.10
N GLY A 129 -11.98 -1.80 4.64
CA GLY A 129 -11.66 -2.77 5.70
C GLY A 129 -10.17 -2.94 5.89
N VAL A 130 -9.78 -3.71 6.91
CA VAL A 130 -8.38 -4.08 7.16
C VAL A 130 -8.22 -5.57 6.86
N TYR A 131 -7.32 -5.89 5.94
CA TYR A 131 -7.04 -7.24 5.45
C TYR A 131 -5.59 -7.60 5.76
N MET A 132 -5.38 -8.77 6.37
CA MET A 132 -4.04 -9.22 6.76
C MET A 132 -3.46 -10.16 5.70
N TYR A 133 -2.28 -9.84 5.15
CA TYR A 133 -1.60 -10.65 4.13
C TYR A 133 -0.36 -11.39 4.64
#